data_AF-A0A5P5ZQ98-F1
#
_entry.id   AF-A0A5P5ZQ98-F1
#
_cell.length_a   1.000
_cell.length_b   1.000
_cell.length_c   1.000
_cell.angle_alpha   90.00
_cell.angle_beta   90.00
_cell.angle_gamma   90.00
#
_symmetry.space_group_name_H-M   'P 1'
#
loop_
_entity.id
_entity.type
_entity.pdbx_description
1 polymer ?
#
loop_
_entity_poly.entity_id
_entity_poly.type
_entity_poly.pdbx_seq_one_letter_code
_entity_poly.pdbx_strand_id
1 'polypeptide(L)'
;MEINGFEYPKEEVVAALKKVGYRIVSHSFYHEEHIHGSRFIKHPYELECAVKGDQEPTEETYWAEVAKKEFEKPIVKPPLV
;
A
#
# COMPACT_ATOMS: atom_id res chain seq x y z
N MET A 1 -8.18 -6.59 6.46
CA MET A 1 -6.74 -6.60 6.09
C MET A 1 -5.99 -7.22 7.24
N GLU A 2 -5.13 -8.20 7.00
CA GLU A 2 -4.41 -8.88 8.08
C GLU A 2 -3.05 -8.22 8.35
N ILE A 3 -2.80 -7.86 9.61
CA ILE A 3 -1.52 -7.34 10.12
C ILE A 3 -1.20 -8.10 11.41
N ASN A 4 -0.03 -8.75 11.49
CA ASN A 4 0.38 -9.56 12.64
C ASN A 4 -0.64 -10.66 13.05
N GLY A 5 -1.38 -11.24 12.09
CA GLY A 5 -2.39 -12.26 12.36
C GLY A 5 -3.72 -11.75 12.92
N PHE A 6 -3.92 -10.42 12.94
CA PHE A 6 -5.19 -9.79 13.30
C PHE A 6 -5.81 -9.12 12.07
N GLU A 7 -7.12 -9.28 11.89
CA GLU A 7 -7.86 -8.61 10.84
C GLU A 7 -8.31 -7.22 11.29
N TYR A 8 -7.87 -6.20 10.56
CA TYR A 8 -8.27 -4.81 10.77
C TYR A 8 -9.14 -4.30 9.61
N PRO A 9 -10.19 -3.52 9.90
CA PRO A 9 -10.95 -2.81 8.89
C PRO A 9 -10.12 -1.67 8.30
N LYS A 10 -10.38 -1.35 7.02
CA LYS A 10 -9.67 -0.30 6.28
C LYS A 10 -9.70 1.04 7.02
N GLU A 11 -10.83 1.41 7.61
CA GLU A 11 -11.01 2.68 8.32
C GLU A 11 -10.05 2.82 9.51
N GLU A 12 -9.85 1.75 10.26
CA GLU A 12 -8.96 1.73 11.42
C GLU A 12 -7.50 1.86 10.99
N VAL A 13 -7.10 1.13 9.95
CA VAL A 13 -5.74 1.19 9.38
C VAL A 13 -5.46 2.60 8.83
N VAL A 14 -6.40 3.18 8.09
CA VAL A 14 -6.28 4.55 7.57
C VAL A 14 -6.21 5.58 8.70
N ALA A 15 -7.00 5.42 9.76
CA ALA A 15 -6.94 6.30 10.91
C ALA A 15 -5.58 6.19 11.64
N ALA A 16 -5.03 4.98 11.76
CA ALA A 16 -3.71 4.75 12.33
C ALA A 16 -2.60 5.38 11.47
N LEU A 17 -2.61 5.18 10.15
CA LEU A 17 -1.67 5.81 9.22
C LEU A 17 -1.73 7.34 9.30
N LYS A 18 -2.93 7.93 9.39
CA LYS A 18 -3.10 9.38 9.58
C LYS A 18 -2.48 9.88 10.89
N LYS A 19 -2.61 9.12 11.99
CA LYS A 19 -1.95 9.46 13.27
C LYS A 19 -0.43 9.44 13.19
N VAL A 20 0.14 8.55 12.36
CA VAL A 20 1.59 8.48 12.10
C VAL A 20 2.07 9.62 11.19
N GLY A 21 1.14 10.33 10.53
CA GLY A 21 1.42 11.48 9.67
C GLY A 21 1.36 11.18 8.17
N TYR A 22 0.79 10.04 7.77
CA TYR A 22 0.53 9.74 6.37
C TYR A 22 -0.75 10.46 5.88
N ARG A 23 -0.70 10.97 4.65
CA ARG A 23 -1.86 11.49 3.93
C ARG A 23 -2.33 10.43 2.94
N ILE A 24 -3.62 10.12 2.97
CA ILE A 24 -4.23 9.24 1.97
C ILE A 24 -4.61 10.07 0.75
N VAL A 25 -4.15 9.65 -0.42
CA VAL A 25 -4.43 10.28 -1.71
C VAL A 25 -4.88 9.19 -2.68
N SER A 26 -6.00 9.42 -3.35
CA SER A 26 -6.44 8.57 -4.46
C SER A 26 -5.65 8.94 -5.71
N HIS A 27 -5.00 7.98 -6.34
CA HIS A 27 -4.28 8.15 -7.60
C HIS A 27 -4.72 7.11 -8.62
N SER A 28 -4.89 7.54 -9.87
CA SER A 28 -5.28 6.68 -10.97
C SER A 28 -4.02 6.16 -11.66
N PHE A 29 -3.80 4.86 -11.55
CA PHE A 29 -2.73 4.15 -12.26
C PHE A 29 -3.29 3.52 -13.54
N TYR A 30 -2.39 3.07 -14.41
CA TYR A 30 -2.75 2.39 -15.64
C TYR A 30 -1.88 1.15 -15.82
N HIS A 31 -2.52 0.02 -16.10
CA HIS A 31 -1.82 -1.20 -16.47
C HIS A 31 -1.83 -1.29 -17.98
N GLU A 32 -0.65 -1.54 -18.57
CA GLU A 32 -0.53 -1.70 -20.02
C GLU A 32 -0.48 -3.19 -20.37
N GLU A 33 -1.55 -3.68 -20.98
CA GLU A 33 -1.61 -5.04 -21.51
C GLU A 33 -1.12 -5.04 -22.96
N HIS A 34 -0.07 -5.81 -23.22
CA HIS A 34 0.46 -6.00 -24.56
C HIS A 34 -0.48 -6.87 -25.40
N ILE A 35 -0.89 -6.35 -26.55
CA ILE A 35 -1.65 -7.10 -27.56
C ILE A 35 -0.79 -7.26 -28.82
N HIS A 36 -0.96 -8.40 -29.49
CA HIS A 36 -0.26 -8.75 -30.71
C HIS A 36 -0.23 -7.58 -31.73
N GLY A 37 0.95 -7.35 -32.34
CA GLY A 37 1.13 -6.31 -33.35
C GLY A 37 1.40 -4.90 -32.80
N SER A 38 2.13 -4.79 -31.69
CA SER A 38 2.59 -3.51 -31.11
C SER A 38 1.46 -2.60 -30.59
N ARG A 39 0.29 -3.17 -30.29
CA ARG A 39 -0.84 -2.46 -29.69
C ARG A 39 -0.85 -2.68 -28.18
N PHE A 40 -1.24 -1.64 -27.45
CA PHE A 40 -1.34 -1.66 -26.00
C PHE A 40 -2.75 -1.26 -25.60
N ILE A 41 -3.37 -2.00 -24.68
CA ILE A 41 -4.59 -1.57 -24.00
C ILE A 41 -4.20 -1.03 -22.63
N LYS A 42 -4.65 0.18 -22.32
CA LYS A 42 -4.48 0.79 -21.00
C LYS A 42 -5.72 0.50 -20.19
N HIS A 43 -5.56 -0.22 -19.10
CA HIS A 43 -6.61 -0.46 -18.11
C HIS A 43 -6.39 0.50 -16.93
N PRO A 44 -7.18 1.57 -16.81
CA PRO A 44 -7.08 2.47 -15.66
C PRO A 44 -7.64 1.80 -14.41
N TYR A 45 -6.96 1.96 -13.28
CA TYR A 45 -7.44 1.55 -11.97
C TYR A 45 -7.10 2.62 -10.93
N GLU A 46 -7.97 2.76 -9.94
CA GLU A 46 -7.79 3.71 -8.85
C GLU A 46 -7.22 3.00 -7.63
N LEU A 47 -6.13 3.55 -7.08
CA LEU A 47 -5.56 3.09 -5.83
C LEU A 47 -5.53 4.24 -4.82
N GLU A 48 -5.76 3.91 -3.56
CA GLU A 48 -5.49 4.82 -2.45
C GLU A 48 -4.06 4.61 -1.98
N CYS A 49 -3.26 5.67 -2.07
CA CYS A 49 -1.88 5.66 -1.64
C CYS A 49 -1.73 6.39 -0.31
N ALA A 50 -0.89 5.88 0.58
CA ALA A 50 -0.49 6.54 1.82
C ALA A 50 0.88 7.21 1.59
N VAL A 51 0.87 8.53 1.42
CA VAL A 51 2.08 9.32 1.16
C VAL A 51 2.48 10.12 2.41
N LYS A 52 3.78 10.31 2.62
CA LYS A 52 4.33 11.09 3.74
C LYS A 52 5.19 12.21 3.20
N GLY A 53 4.88 13.46 3.56
CA GLY A 53 5.58 14.63 3.03
C GLY A 53 5.36 14.81 1.53
N ASP A 54 6.44 15.00 0.77
CA ASP A 54 6.46 15.24 -0.68
C ASP A 54 6.63 13.95 -1.52
N GLN A 55 6.39 12.78 -0.92
CA GLN A 55 6.50 11.51 -1.65
C GLN A 55 5.39 11.37 -2.70
N GLU A 56 5.77 10.99 -3.93
CA GLU A 56 4.82 10.76 -5.01
C GLU A 56 4.00 9.48 -4.77
N PRO A 57 2.69 9.47 -5.13
CA PRO A 57 1.88 8.27 -5.04
C PRO A 57 2.31 7.27 -6.11
N THR A 58 2.95 6.19 -5.69
CA THR A 58 3.28 5.01 -6.51
C THR A 58 2.51 3.79 -6.05
N GLU A 59 2.52 2.70 -6.84
CA GLU A 59 1.91 1.43 -6.43
C GLU A 59 2.50 0.89 -5.11
N GLU A 60 3.79 1.14 -4.87
CA GLU A 60 4.48 0.76 -3.63
C GLU A 60 4.01 1.55 -2.40
N THR A 61 3.39 2.71 -2.62
CA THR A 61 2.77 3.53 -1.57
C THR A 61 1.31 3.15 -1.34
N TYR A 62 0.83 2.04 -1.92
CA TYR A 62 -0.52 1.56 -1.64
C TYR A 62 -0.74 1.41 -0.13
N TRP A 63 -1.86 1.96 0.37
CA TRP A 63 -2.09 2.12 1.81
C TRP A 63 -1.95 0.82 2.60
N ALA A 64 -2.34 -0.31 1.99
CA ALA A 64 -2.24 -1.63 2.63
C ALA A 64 -0.78 -2.10 2.74
N GLU A 65 0.04 -1.88 1.72
CA GLU A 65 1.46 -2.25 1.81
C GLU A 65 2.23 -1.39 2.80
N VAL A 66 1.95 -0.08 2.80
CA VAL A 66 2.51 0.86 3.78
C VAL A 66 2.11 0.47 5.20
N ALA A 67 0.83 0.15 5.41
CA ALA A 67 0.35 -0.31 6.72
C ALA A 67 1.00 -1.62 7.18
N LYS A 68 1.24 -2.59 6.28
CA LYS A 68 2.01 -3.79 6.63
C LYS A 68 3.42 -3.40 7.08
N LYS A 69 4.16 -2.66 6.25
CA LYS A 69 5.55 -2.27 6.57
C LYS A 69 5.67 -1.48 7.88
N GLU A 70 4.71 -0.60 8.17
CA GLU A 70 4.75 0.26 9.36
C GLU A 70 4.34 -0.48 10.65
N PHE A 71 3.32 -1.34 10.58
CA PHE A 71 2.72 -1.98 11.77
C PHE A 71 3.13 -3.44 11.97
N GLU A 72 3.70 -4.11 10.98
CA GLU A 72 4.21 -5.47 11.10
C GLU A 72 5.44 -5.48 12.03
N LYS A 73 5.38 -6.30 13.08
CA LYS A 73 6.49 -6.41 14.03
C LYS A 73 7.58 -7.32 13.43
N PRO A 74 8.87 -6.94 13.52
CA PRO A 74 9.94 -7.84 13.13
C PRO A 74 9.90 -9.10 14.00
N ILE A 75 9.64 -10.25 13.39
CA ILE A 75 9.71 -11.54 14.07
C ILE A 75 11.20 -11.88 14.22
N VAL A 76 11.79 -11.41 15.33
CA VAL A 76 13.16 -11.77 15.67
C VAL A 76 13.13 -13.19 16.25
N LYS A 77 13.84 -14.11 15.59
CA LYS A 77 14.02 -15.47 16.10
C LYS A 77 14.76 -15.38 17.44
N PRO A 78 14.21 -15.93 18.54
CA PRO A 78 14.92 -15.89 19.82
C PRO A 78 16.26 -16.61 19.67
N PRO A 79 17.35 -16.08 20.28
CA PRO A 79 18.63 -16.76 20.27
C PRO A 79 18.48 -18.13 20.94
N LEU A 80 18.93 -19.17 20.24
CA LEU A 80 19.06 -20.51 20.81
C LEU A 80 20.27 -20.47 21.75
N VAL A 81 20.00 -20.54 23.06
CA VAL A 81 21.02 -20.89 24.06
C VAL A 81 21.15 -22.41 24.07
#